data_AF-A0A2S6Z7Y9-F1
#
_entry.id   AF-A0A2S6Z7Y9-F1
#
_cell.length_a   1.000
_cell.length_b   1.000
_cell.length_c   1.000
_cell.angle_alpha   90.00
_cell.angle_beta   90.00
_cell.angle_gamma   90.00
#
_symmetry.space_group_name_H-M   'P 1'
#
loop_
_entity.id
_entity.type
_entity.pdbx_description
1 polymer ?
#
loop_
_entity_poly.entity_id
_entity_poly.type
_entity_poly.pdbx_seq_one_letter_code
_entity_poly.pdbx_strand_id
1 'polypeptide(L)'
;MAVAIAIAATPAMAASAFDQTVFFGDSLTDSGYYNPLLPAASRAVTGKFTTNPGWVWAEYVADHYGTNAAPNGNGQTGDNYAAGGARIQASSTSVLGAAPSVTSQINTYLSANGGQANPNALYTVWGGANDLLAAAAAPVQAQAIIGNAVTAQVGAVGALQAAGARYVMVPTIPDVGITPRFRAGGAAAMAQGTAAATAYNTALFNGLRSAGLRVIPVDTFHILQEVVADPGTYGFSNVTSTACNPAVPLPACNPTSLVAANAPNTYVFADGIHPSTATHQILGQYAISLLEAPRLQQVLTHSAQAIGRARADQVAWHLDGKPDADGLRWWGSVRGDMQRYDHADLYDGMAPAGLFGVDWTAGDLVFGGFAGFGSMDADFGNRNGSFKQDDTTLGAFFGWYTGPVWVNAQVSYSWLSYDVDREVQLGPATRVHSGSPDGSNLTAAVNAGYSLGEGNVKYGPVVGLTWQKLKLDGYTESNESSTALGYADQDIDSMVGRIGFQVRLDGAAVKPYLQATYDHEFKDGTEASAWLQSMPEVGMYTVPGQNFDRNYATVVLGARTGLWGLQSNIGLSTTTAQRSARDATLFVNFSGNF
;
A
#
# COMPACT_ATOMS: atom_id res chain seq x y z
N MET A 1 18.94 -20.82 -34.44
CA MET A 1 18.59 -21.69 -33.30
C MET A 1 18.04 -20.79 -32.21
N ALA A 2 16.73 -20.86 -31.94
CA ALA A 2 16.11 -20.16 -30.82
C ALA A 2 16.41 -20.95 -29.55
N VAL A 3 17.24 -20.42 -28.66
CA VAL A 3 17.47 -21.02 -27.34
C VAL A 3 16.40 -20.46 -26.41
N ALA A 4 15.37 -21.25 -26.15
CA ALA A 4 14.37 -20.97 -25.13
C ALA A 4 14.93 -21.40 -23.77
N ILE A 5 15.30 -20.43 -22.93
CA ILE A 5 15.66 -20.67 -21.54
C ILE A 5 14.36 -20.69 -20.74
N ALA A 6 13.86 -21.89 -20.44
CA ALA A 6 12.74 -22.07 -19.52
C ALA A 6 13.29 -22.19 -18.09
N ILE A 7 13.22 -21.12 -17.30
CA ILE A 7 13.48 -21.16 -15.86
C ILE A 7 12.14 -21.42 -15.17
N ALA A 8 12.04 -22.57 -14.51
CA ALA A 8 10.91 -22.92 -13.66
C ALA A 8 10.87 -21.98 -12.45
N ALA A 9 9.93 -21.05 -12.43
CA ALA A 9 9.63 -20.24 -11.25
C ALA A 9 8.71 -21.07 -10.33
N THR A 10 9.16 -21.38 -9.11
CA THR A 10 8.25 -21.76 -8.03
C THR A 10 7.43 -20.54 -7.65
N PRO A 11 6.10 -20.62 -7.51
CA PRO A 11 5.31 -19.49 -7.03
C PRO A 11 5.75 -19.17 -5.59
N ALA A 12 6.28 -17.97 -5.39
CA ALA A 12 6.48 -17.41 -4.06
C ALA A 12 5.13 -16.82 -3.60
N MET A 13 4.67 -17.17 -2.40
CA MET A 13 3.52 -16.52 -1.77
C MET A 13 3.92 -15.07 -1.47
N ALA A 14 3.17 -14.10 -1.98
CA ALA A 14 3.30 -12.70 -1.60
C ALA A 14 3.11 -12.57 -0.08
N ALA A 15 3.99 -11.84 0.59
CA ALA A 15 3.87 -11.61 2.04
C ALA A 15 2.79 -10.54 2.28
N SER A 16 1.74 -10.90 3.02
CA SER A 16 0.72 -9.96 3.49
C SER A 16 1.35 -8.85 4.35
N ALA A 17 0.82 -7.62 4.28
CA ALA A 17 1.31 -6.51 5.12
C ALA A 17 1.10 -6.75 6.61
N PHE A 18 0.05 -7.50 6.96
CA PHE A 18 -0.26 -7.87 8.33
C PHE A 18 -0.30 -9.39 8.45
N ASP A 19 0.38 -9.94 9.45
CA ASP A 19 0.37 -11.39 9.71
C ASP A 19 -0.81 -11.83 10.59
N GLN A 20 -1.54 -10.86 11.16
CA GLN A 20 -2.73 -11.08 11.99
C GLN A 20 -3.65 -9.85 11.94
N THR A 21 -4.95 -10.09 12.09
CA THR A 21 -5.96 -9.05 12.34
C THR A 21 -6.66 -9.33 13.67
N VAL A 22 -6.78 -8.35 14.55
CA VAL A 22 -7.45 -8.50 15.85
C VAL A 22 -8.48 -7.39 16.03
N PHE A 23 -9.72 -7.79 16.28
CA PHE A 23 -10.85 -6.86 16.29
C PHE A 23 -11.45 -6.73 17.68
N PHE A 24 -11.52 -5.50 18.19
CA PHE A 24 -12.22 -5.15 19.43
C PHE A 24 -13.36 -4.19 19.12
N GLY A 25 -14.50 -4.40 19.79
CA GLY A 25 -15.62 -3.51 19.60
C GLY A 25 -16.97 -4.05 20.00
N ASP A 26 -17.99 -3.56 19.31
CA ASP A 26 -19.39 -3.89 19.53
C ASP A 26 -20.04 -4.60 18.33
N SER A 27 -21.36 -4.48 18.19
CA SER A 27 -22.14 -5.13 17.15
C SER A 27 -21.75 -4.73 15.73
N LEU A 28 -21.13 -3.56 15.51
CA LEU A 28 -20.68 -3.16 14.18
C LEU A 28 -19.51 -4.03 13.66
N THR A 29 -18.79 -4.70 14.56
CA THR A 29 -17.60 -5.50 14.27
C THR A 29 -17.80 -6.99 14.59
N ASP A 30 -18.78 -7.33 15.43
CA ASP A 30 -19.07 -8.69 15.91
C ASP A 30 -19.37 -9.68 14.75
N SER A 31 -18.50 -10.69 14.60
CA SER A 31 -18.59 -11.75 13.59
C SER A 31 -19.32 -13.02 14.07
N GLY A 32 -19.97 -13.00 15.23
CA GLY A 32 -20.76 -14.12 15.76
C GLY A 32 -20.49 -14.47 17.22
N TYR A 33 -20.18 -13.51 18.08
CA TYR A 33 -19.88 -13.70 19.51
C TYR A 33 -20.94 -14.56 20.23
N TYR A 34 -22.22 -14.30 19.94
CA TYR A 34 -23.36 -14.98 20.55
C TYR A 34 -23.76 -16.29 19.85
N ASN A 35 -23.14 -16.66 18.72
CA ASN A 35 -23.58 -17.79 17.90
C ASN A 35 -23.69 -19.14 18.68
N PRO A 36 -22.75 -19.49 19.59
CA PRO A 36 -22.87 -20.71 20.40
C PRO A 36 -24.10 -20.73 21.31
N LEU A 37 -24.63 -19.57 21.68
CA LEU A 37 -25.79 -19.40 22.56
C LEU A 37 -27.12 -19.43 21.79
N LEU A 38 -27.08 -19.35 20.46
CA LEU A 38 -28.28 -19.43 19.61
C LEU A 38 -28.75 -20.88 19.39
N PRO A 39 -30.02 -21.10 19.01
CA PRO A 39 -30.54 -22.42 18.64
C PRO A 39 -29.70 -23.07 17.53
N ALA A 40 -29.29 -24.33 17.72
CA ALA A 40 -28.38 -25.02 16.80
C ALA A 40 -28.84 -24.99 15.33
N ALA A 41 -30.15 -25.06 15.09
CA ALA A 41 -30.73 -25.06 13.75
C ALA A 41 -30.59 -23.72 13.00
N SER A 42 -30.37 -22.59 13.70
CA SER A 42 -30.27 -21.26 13.07
C SER A 42 -28.84 -20.75 12.92
N ARG A 43 -27.85 -21.37 13.59
CA ARG A 43 -26.47 -20.84 13.71
C ARG A 43 -25.73 -20.64 12.39
N ALA A 44 -26.10 -21.37 11.34
CA ALA A 44 -25.47 -21.23 10.03
C ALA A 44 -25.97 -19.99 9.26
N VAL A 45 -27.11 -19.42 9.67
CA VAL A 45 -27.81 -18.35 8.95
C VAL A 45 -28.19 -17.17 9.84
N THR A 46 -27.67 -17.11 11.07
CA THR A 46 -27.89 -16.06 12.08
C THR A 46 -26.60 -15.84 12.86
N GLY A 47 -26.58 -14.85 13.76
CA GLY A 47 -25.50 -14.69 14.74
C GLY A 47 -24.72 -13.38 14.63
N LYS A 48 -24.85 -12.66 13.51
CA LYS A 48 -24.21 -11.35 13.30
C LYS A 48 -25.24 -10.23 13.28
N PHE A 49 -24.80 -9.01 13.59
CA PHE A 49 -25.63 -7.81 13.56
C PHE A 49 -25.65 -7.18 12.17
N THR A 50 -26.06 -7.97 11.17
CA THR A 50 -26.31 -7.54 9.81
C THR A 50 -27.36 -8.45 9.15
N THR A 51 -27.68 -8.26 7.88
CA THR A 51 -28.49 -9.22 7.11
C THR A 51 -27.75 -10.56 6.95
N ASN A 52 -28.01 -11.52 7.82
CA ASN A 52 -27.33 -12.83 7.79
C ASN A 52 -27.75 -13.66 6.56
N PRO A 53 -26.86 -14.53 6.02
CA PRO A 53 -25.53 -14.90 6.53
C PRO A 53 -24.38 -13.97 6.06
N GLY A 54 -24.69 -12.74 5.64
CA GLY A 54 -23.68 -11.81 5.14
C GLY A 54 -22.56 -11.49 6.14
N TRP A 55 -21.43 -11.06 5.59
CA TRP A 55 -20.24 -10.71 6.36
C TRP A 55 -20.34 -9.32 6.98
N VAL A 56 -19.69 -9.16 8.13
CA VAL A 56 -19.37 -7.83 8.69
C VAL A 56 -18.05 -7.33 8.11
N TRP A 57 -17.80 -6.03 8.19
CA TRP A 57 -16.64 -5.37 7.57
C TRP A 57 -15.29 -6.01 7.98
N ALA A 58 -15.17 -6.44 9.24
CA ALA A 58 -13.98 -7.09 9.78
C ALA A 58 -13.61 -8.38 9.05
N GLU A 59 -14.60 -9.14 8.56
CA GLU A 59 -14.36 -10.37 7.81
C GLU A 59 -13.79 -10.08 6.43
N TYR A 60 -14.24 -9.01 5.75
CA TYR A 60 -13.65 -8.57 4.49
C TYR A 60 -12.21 -8.10 4.65
N VAL A 61 -11.89 -7.38 5.74
CA VAL A 61 -10.52 -6.94 6.03
C VAL A 61 -9.60 -8.13 6.31
N ALA A 62 -10.04 -9.09 7.13
CA ALA A 62 -9.24 -10.27 7.42
C ALA A 62 -9.04 -11.16 6.17
N ASP A 63 -10.08 -11.34 5.36
CA ASP A 63 -10.00 -12.09 4.10
C ASP A 63 -8.99 -11.47 3.13
N HIS A 64 -8.97 -10.14 2.99
CA HIS A 64 -8.01 -9.41 2.15
C HIS A 64 -6.55 -9.69 2.55
N TYR A 65 -6.26 -9.80 3.84
CA TYR A 65 -4.91 -10.07 4.35
C TYR A 65 -4.61 -11.57 4.58
N GLY A 66 -5.58 -12.46 4.28
CA GLY A 66 -5.45 -13.90 4.52
C GLY A 66 -5.36 -14.27 6.01
N THR A 67 -5.96 -13.46 6.88
CA THR A 67 -5.95 -13.62 8.34
C THR A 67 -7.33 -14.05 8.86
N ASN A 68 -7.50 -14.05 10.18
CA ASN A 68 -8.68 -14.56 10.85
C ASN A 68 -9.56 -13.43 11.43
N ALA A 69 -10.87 -13.54 11.22
CA ALA A 69 -11.89 -12.70 11.87
C ALA A 69 -12.96 -13.52 12.60
N ALA A 70 -12.72 -14.82 12.84
CA ALA A 70 -13.64 -15.67 13.58
C ALA A 70 -13.87 -15.11 15.01
N PRO A 71 -15.06 -15.32 15.59
CA PRO A 71 -15.38 -14.77 16.90
C PRO A 71 -14.56 -15.42 18.03
N ASN A 72 -14.28 -14.65 19.07
CA ASN A 72 -13.65 -15.07 20.32
C ASN A 72 -14.66 -14.98 21.48
N GLY A 73 -14.62 -15.93 22.41
CA GLY A 73 -15.50 -15.98 23.57
C GLY A 73 -16.69 -16.94 23.40
N ASN A 74 -17.41 -17.21 24.48
CA ASN A 74 -18.46 -18.25 24.54
C ASN A 74 -17.99 -19.64 24.03
N GLY A 75 -16.73 -19.99 24.31
CA GLY A 75 -16.09 -21.23 23.85
C GLY A 75 -15.43 -21.17 22.47
N GLN A 76 -15.45 -20.00 21.82
CA GLN A 76 -14.81 -19.74 20.54
C GLN A 76 -13.43 -19.10 20.75
N THR A 77 -12.50 -19.28 19.80
CA THR A 77 -11.07 -18.94 19.95
C THR A 77 -10.51 -18.12 18.78
N GLY A 78 -11.36 -17.41 18.02
CA GLY A 78 -10.88 -16.58 16.91
C GLY A 78 -10.26 -15.26 17.36
N ASP A 79 -10.02 -14.34 16.42
CA ASP A 79 -9.34 -13.05 16.69
C ASP A 79 -10.30 -11.85 16.73
N ASN A 80 -11.61 -12.09 16.58
CA ASN A 80 -12.62 -11.04 16.73
C ASN A 80 -13.28 -11.13 18.11
N TYR A 81 -12.85 -10.25 19.02
CA TYR A 81 -13.36 -10.16 20.39
C TYR A 81 -14.58 -9.24 20.51
N ALA A 82 -15.01 -8.60 19.42
CA ALA A 82 -16.15 -7.69 19.43
C ALA A 82 -17.43 -8.44 19.80
N ALA A 83 -18.26 -7.81 20.63
CA ALA A 83 -19.50 -8.40 21.13
C ALA A 83 -20.65 -7.40 21.07
N GLY A 84 -21.75 -7.79 20.44
CA GLY A 84 -22.92 -6.93 20.30
C GLY A 84 -23.43 -6.35 21.62
N GLY A 85 -23.57 -5.03 21.66
CA GLY A 85 -23.98 -4.30 22.86
C GLY A 85 -22.84 -3.91 23.80
N ALA A 86 -21.59 -4.24 23.50
CA ALA A 86 -20.43 -3.79 24.27
C ALA A 86 -20.38 -2.25 24.31
N ARG A 87 -20.14 -1.71 25.51
CA ARG A 87 -19.75 -0.32 25.73
C ARG A 87 -18.24 -0.24 25.94
N ILE A 88 -17.67 0.95 25.91
CA ILE A 88 -16.20 1.08 26.04
C ILE A 88 -15.69 0.54 27.38
N GLN A 89 -16.26 1.03 28.49
CA GLN A 89 -15.79 0.76 29.85
C GLN A 89 -16.70 -0.18 30.64
N ALA A 90 -18.02 -0.12 30.39
CA ALA A 90 -19.02 -0.86 31.15
C ALA A 90 -19.44 -2.13 30.41
N SER A 91 -19.43 -3.28 31.07
CA SER A 91 -20.08 -4.47 30.51
C SER A 91 -21.59 -4.25 30.42
N SER A 92 -22.21 -4.83 29.39
CA SER A 92 -23.66 -4.82 29.26
C SER A 92 -24.19 -6.26 29.30
N THR A 93 -25.46 -6.42 29.63
CA THR A 93 -26.13 -7.72 29.59
C THR A 93 -27.42 -7.57 28.81
N SER A 94 -27.69 -8.54 27.94
CA SER A 94 -28.90 -8.62 27.14
C SER A 94 -29.50 -10.03 27.21
N VAL A 95 -30.63 -10.22 26.54
CA VAL A 95 -31.23 -11.55 26.38
C VAL A 95 -30.32 -12.53 25.63
N LEU A 96 -29.32 -12.04 24.89
CA LEU A 96 -28.35 -12.86 24.18
C LEU A 96 -27.19 -13.33 25.08
N GLY A 97 -27.02 -12.69 26.24
CA GLY A 97 -25.91 -12.94 27.17
C GLY A 97 -25.18 -11.64 27.57
N ALA A 98 -24.07 -11.81 28.28
CA ALA A 98 -23.19 -10.70 28.65
C ALA A 98 -22.37 -10.24 27.43
N ALA A 99 -22.19 -8.93 27.28
CA ALA A 99 -21.22 -8.32 26.38
C ALA A 99 -20.06 -7.78 27.23
N PRO A 100 -18.83 -8.31 27.09
CA PRO A 100 -17.67 -7.71 27.73
C PRO A 100 -17.43 -6.32 27.15
N SER A 101 -17.04 -5.36 28.00
CA SER A 101 -16.64 -4.02 27.54
C SER A 101 -15.44 -4.10 26.58
N VAL A 102 -15.27 -3.10 25.71
CA VAL A 102 -14.12 -3.04 24.79
C VAL A 102 -12.79 -3.08 25.57
N THR A 103 -12.71 -2.42 26.73
CA THR A 103 -11.54 -2.50 27.62
C THR A 103 -11.31 -3.91 28.15
N SER A 104 -12.37 -4.65 28.51
CA SER A 104 -12.27 -6.05 28.95
C SER A 104 -11.83 -6.98 27.82
N GLN A 105 -12.29 -6.72 26.58
CA GLN A 105 -11.88 -7.48 25.40
C GLN A 105 -10.37 -7.36 25.16
N ILE A 106 -9.85 -6.12 25.18
CA ILE A 106 -8.40 -5.84 25.04
C ILE A 106 -7.60 -6.50 26.16
N ASN A 107 -8.03 -6.36 27.42
CA ASN A 107 -7.35 -7.00 28.54
C ASN A 107 -7.33 -8.52 28.44
N THR A 108 -8.40 -9.13 27.90
CA THR A 108 -8.48 -10.57 27.67
C THR A 108 -7.48 -11.01 26.61
N TYR A 109 -7.41 -10.29 25.49
CA TYR A 109 -6.40 -10.53 24.45
C TYR A 109 -4.97 -10.42 25.00
N LEU A 110 -4.65 -9.31 25.68
CA LEU A 110 -3.31 -9.11 26.22
C LEU A 110 -2.95 -10.19 27.25
N SER A 111 -3.88 -10.55 28.13
CA SER A 111 -3.65 -11.63 29.11
C SER A 111 -3.39 -12.98 28.44
N ALA A 112 -4.10 -13.28 27.35
CA ALA A 112 -3.88 -14.49 26.56
C ALA A 112 -2.53 -14.51 25.82
N ASN A 113 -1.95 -13.33 25.56
CA ASN A 113 -0.71 -13.16 24.81
C ASN A 113 0.46 -12.66 25.68
N GLY A 114 0.47 -13.03 26.96
CA GLY A 114 1.59 -12.72 27.87
C GLY A 114 1.79 -11.23 28.16
N GLY A 115 0.74 -10.42 28.00
CA GLY A 115 0.76 -8.97 28.16
C GLY A 115 1.33 -8.22 26.97
N GLN A 116 1.56 -8.89 25.84
CA GLN A 116 2.13 -8.29 24.63
C GLN A 116 1.15 -8.31 23.47
N ALA A 117 1.24 -7.30 22.62
CA ALA A 117 0.58 -7.24 21.33
C ALA A 117 1.59 -7.62 20.25
N ASN A 118 1.16 -8.39 19.25
CA ASN A 118 1.93 -8.62 18.03
C ASN A 118 2.16 -7.28 17.29
N PRO A 119 3.41 -6.85 17.04
CA PRO A 119 3.72 -5.58 16.38
C PRO A 119 3.42 -5.57 14.87
N ASN A 120 3.24 -6.73 14.24
CA ASN A 120 2.92 -6.86 12.82
C ASN A 120 1.42 -7.07 12.56
N ALA A 121 0.60 -7.08 13.62
CA ALA A 121 -0.84 -7.23 13.51
C ALA A 121 -1.54 -5.89 13.27
N LEU A 122 -2.66 -5.96 12.56
CA LEU A 122 -3.63 -4.87 12.46
C LEU A 122 -4.67 -5.00 13.57
N TYR A 123 -4.77 -3.98 14.42
CA TYR A 123 -5.78 -3.91 15.49
C TYR A 123 -6.91 -2.96 15.13
N THR A 124 -8.11 -3.25 15.61
CA THR A 124 -9.24 -2.30 15.51
C THR A 124 -9.85 -2.05 16.88
N VAL A 125 -10.14 -0.80 17.21
CA VAL A 125 -10.86 -0.43 18.43
C VAL A 125 -12.07 0.43 18.06
N TRP A 126 -13.23 -0.21 17.89
CA TRP A 126 -14.45 0.47 17.46
C TRP A 126 -15.60 0.28 18.46
N GLY A 127 -16.05 1.36 19.09
CA GLY A 127 -17.19 1.35 20.00
C GLY A 127 -17.61 2.75 20.38
N GLY A 128 -18.49 2.87 21.37
CA GLY A 128 -19.00 4.15 21.88
C GLY A 128 -20.43 4.46 21.42
N ALA A 129 -20.92 3.87 20.33
CA ALA A 129 -22.32 4.01 19.91
C ALA A 129 -23.29 3.50 20.99
N ASN A 130 -22.97 2.39 21.65
CA ASN A 130 -23.74 1.89 22.80
C ASN A 130 -23.68 2.82 24.02
N ASP A 131 -22.60 3.59 24.20
CA ASP A 131 -22.49 4.62 25.22
C ASP A 131 -23.38 5.84 24.89
N LEU A 132 -23.49 6.23 23.62
CA LEU A 132 -24.47 7.24 23.18
C LEU A 132 -25.91 6.80 23.48
N LEU A 133 -26.25 5.53 23.20
CA LEU A 133 -27.57 4.98 23.50
C LEU A 133 -27.85 4.95 25.02
N ALA A 134 -26.84 4.58 25.83
CA ALA A 134 -26.95 4.62 27.29
C ALA A 134 -27.11 6.05 27.82
N ALA A 135 -26.37 7.00 27.27
CA ALA A 135 -26.47 8.42 27.60
C ALA A 135 -27.85 8.99 27.25
N ALA A 136 -28.42 8.62 26.10
CA ALA A 136 -29.77 9.01 25.70
C ALA A 136 -30.85 8.45 26.64
N ALA A 137 -30.66 7.23 27.15
CA ALA A 137 -31.56 6.62 28.13
C ALA A 137 -31.43 7.22 29.55
N ALA A 138 -30.31 7.88 29.86
CA ALA A 138 -30.05 8.52 31.15
C ALA A 138 -29.54 9.97 30.99
N PRO A 139 -30.38 10.94 30.56
CA PRO A 139 -29.93 12.28 30.18
C PRO A 139 -29.14 13.04 31.25
N VAL A 140 -29.50 12.87 32.53
CA VAL A 140 -28.79 13.48 33.67
C VAL A 140 -27.33 12.99 33.78
N GLN A 141 -27.07 11.76 33.34
CA GLN A 141 -25.75 11.13 33.40
C GLN A 141 -25.03 11.18 32.03
N ALA A 142 -25.65 11.73 30.99
CA ALA A 142 -25.15 11.66 29.62
C ALA A 142 -23.71 12.15 29.49
N GLN A 143 -23.40 13.34 30.03
CA GLN A 143 -22.05 13.90 29.98
C GLN A 143 -21.00 13.01 30.68
N ALA A 144 -21.35 12.42 31.82
CA ALA A 144 -20.45 11.53 32.56
C ALA A 144 -20.24 10.20 31.81
N ILE A 145 -21.31 9.63 31.23
CA ILE A 145 -21.23 8.41 30.43
C ILE A 145 -20.31 8.61 29.23
N ILE A 146 -20.52 9.70 28.48
CA ILE A 146 -19.72 10.00 27.28
C ILE A 146 -18.27 10.35 27.63
N GLY A 147 -18.05 11.20 28.64
CA GLY A 147 -16.70 11.55 29.08
C GLY A 147 -15.91 10.32 29.51
N ASN A 148 -16.51 9.44 30.32
CA ASN A 148 -15.88 8.20 30.76
C ASN A 148 -15.58 7.24 29.60
N ALA A 149 -16.49 7.12 28.63
CA ALA A 149 -16.29 6.28 27.45
C ALA A 149 -15.13 6.79 26.59
N VAL A 150 -15.07 8.09 26.31
CA VAL A 150 -13.97 8.69 25.54
C VAL A 150 -12.63 8.48 26.25
N THR A 151 -12.53 8.82 27.54
CA THR A 151 -11.29 8.63 28.31
C THR A 151 -10.85 7.17 28.34
N ALA A 152 -11.79 6.24 28.52
CA ALA A 152 -11.50 4.81 28.52
C ALA A 152 -11.05 4.30 27.14
N GLN A 153 -11.62 4.80 26.04
CA GLN A 153 -11.24 4.38 24.69
C GLN A 153 -9.83 4.85 24.35
N VAL A 154 -9.50 6.11 24.69
CA VAL A 154 -8.13 6.64 24.57
C VAL A 154 -7.15 5.79 25.39
N GLY A 155 -7.51 5.47 26.65
CA GLY A 155 -6.70 4.61 27.51
C GLY A 155 -6.52 3.20 26.97
N ALA A 156 -7.56 2.63 26.34
CA ALA A 156 -7.52 1.30 25.75
C ALA A 156 -6.59 1.23 24.52
N VAL A 157 -6.65 2.23 23.64
CA VAL A 157 -5.70 2.37 22.52
C VAL A 157 -4.29 2.54 23.05
N GLY A 158 -4.09 3.39 24.07
CA GLY A 158 -2.80 3.59 24.71
C GLY A 158 -2.22 2.30 25.32
N ALA A 159 -3.06 1.47 25.95
CA ALA A 159 -2.65 0.18 26.50
C ALA A 159 -2.20 -0.80 25.42
N LEU A 160 -2.91 -0.88 24.28
CA LEU A 160 -2.49 -1.70 23.14
C LEU A 160 -1.13 -1.24 22.58
N GLN A 161 -0.95 0.06 22.37
CA GLN A 161 0.31 0.60 21.85
C GLN A 161 1.46 0.42 22.83
N ALA A 162 1.23 0.60 24.13
CA ALA A 162 2.21 0.31 25.17
C ALA A 162 2.59 -1.18 25.23
N ALA A 163 1.69 -2.07 24.83
CA ALA A 163 1.95 -3.50 24.70
C ALA A 163 2.62 -3.91 23.36
N GLY A 164 2.91 -2.96 22.46
CA GLY A 164 3.64 -3.20 21.22
C GLY A 164 2.81 -3.10 19.93
N ALA A 165 1.51 -2.81 20.00
CA ALA A 165 0.69 -2.62 18.80
C ALA A 165 1.15 -1.38 18.02
N ARG A 166 1.51 -1.55 16.75
CA ARG A 166 1.96 -0.46 15.87
C ARG A 166 0.85 0.13 15.02
N TYR A 167 -0.11 -0.70 14.60
CA TYR A 167 -1.15 -0.36 13.64
C TYR A 167 -2.53 -0.54 14.29
N VAL A 168 -3.12 0.56 14.73
CA VAL A 168 -4.43 0.55 15.40
C VAL A 168 -5.41 1.41 14.61
N MET A 169 -6.37 0.76 13.94
CA MET A 169 -7.51 1.43 13.33
C MET A 169 -8.53 1.84 14.39
N VAL A 170 -8.94 3.09 14.32
CA VAL A 170 -10.00 3.65 15.17
C VAL A 170 -11.03 4.29 14.26
N PRO A 171 -12.17 3.62 14.01
CA PRO A 171 -13.26 4.25 13.29
C PRO A 171 -13.99 5.28 14.15
N THR A 172 -14.45 6.35 13.50
CA THR A 172 -15.41 7.29 14.12
C THR A 172 -16.71 6.55 14.47
N ILE A 173 -17.53 7.12 15.36
CA ILE A 173 -18.94 6.74 15.43
C ILE A 173 -19.60 7.24 14.14
N PRO A 174 -20.32 6.37 13.39
CA PRO A 174 -21.08 6.80 12.22
C PRO A 174 -22.09 7.88 12.57
N ASP A 175 -22.59 8.63 11.58
CA ASP A 175 -23.68 9.58 11.85
C ASP A 175 -24.97 8.84 12.24
N VAL A 176 -25.15 8.63 13.54
CA VAL A 176 -26.31 7.91 14.08
C VAL A 176 -27.61 8.68 13.84
N GLY A 177 -27.55 10.00 13.63
CA GLY A 177 -28.70 10.84 13.37
C GLY A 177 -29.44 10.51 12.08
N ILE A 178 -28.74 9.93 11.09
CA ILE A 178 -29.33 9.54 9.80
C ILE A 178 -29.74 8.06 9.74
N THR A 179 -29.62 7.32 10.84
CA THR A 179 -30.08 5.93 10.94
C THR A 179 -31.61 5.83 11.03
N PRO A 180 -32.24 4.70 10.63
CA PRO A 180 -33.69 4.54 10.72
C PRO A 180 -34.25 4.77 12.13
N ARG A 181 -33.51 4.38 13.18
CA ARG A 181 -33.91 4.58 14.58
C ARG A 181 -34.06 6.06 14.92
N PHE A 182 -33.08 6.90 14.58
CA PHE A 182 -33.14 8.33 14.88
C PHE A 182 -34.10 9.08 13.95
N ARG A 183 -34.21 8.65 12.69
CA ARG A 183 -35.23 9.15 11.76
C ARG A 183 -36.66 8.94 12.28
N ALA A 184 -36.94 7.79 12.91
CA ALA A 184 -38.25 7.52 13.52
C ALA A 184 -38.61 8.50 14.65
N GLY A 185 -37.61 9.12 15.30
CA GLY A 185 -37.81 10.17 16.29
C GLY A 185 -38.01 11.59 15.70
N GLY A 186 -38.00 11.74 14.38
CA GLY A 186 -38.16 13.01 13.68
C GLY A 186 -36.90 13.89 13.68
N ALA A 187 -37.01 15.08 13.09
CA ALA A 187 -35.87 15.96 12.83
C ALA A 187 -35.06 16.33 14.08
N ALA A 188 -35.71 16.50 15.22
CA ALA A 188 -35.04 16.81 16.48
C ALA A 188 -34.15 15.65 16.97
N ALA A 189 -34.65 14.41 16.88
CA ALA A 189 -33.86 13.23 17.23
C ALA A 189 -32.68 13.05 16.26
N MET A 190 -32.92 13.22 14.95
CA MET A 190 -31.86 13.16 13.94
C MET A 190 -30.73 14.16 14.25
N ALA A 191 -31.07 15.43 14.47
CA ALA A 191 -30.09 16.48 14.80
C ALA A 191 -29.32 16.17 16.09
N GLN A 192 -30.00 15.64 17.12
CA GLN A 192 -29.36 15.23 18.37
C GLN A 192 -28.40 14.04 18.17
N GLY A 193 -28.79 13.06 17.36
CA GLY A 193 -27.96 11.90 17.04
C GLY A 193 -26.67 12.32 16.33
N THR A 194 -26.78 13.15 15.29
CA THR A 194 -25.64 13.70 14.56
C THR A 194 -24.73 14.50 15.51
N ALA A 195 -25.30 15.42 16.30
CA ALA A 195 -24.51 16.22 17.25
C ALA A 195 -23.79 15.38 18.32
N ALA A 196 -24.42 14.31 18.81
CA ALA A 196 -23.82 13.41 19.78
C ALA A 196 -22.65 12.61 19.19
N ALA A 197 -22.80 12.08 17.97
CA ALA A 197 -21.72 11.41 17.27
C ALA A 197 -20.56 12.37 16.96
N THR A 198 -20.85 13.57 16.45
CA THR A 198 -19.82 14.61 16.23
C THR A 198 -19.06 14.93 17.51
N ALA A 199 -19.76 15.21 18.62
CA ALA A 199 -19.12 15.55 19.88
C ALA A 199 -18.24 14.41 20.43
N TYR A 200 -18.69 13.16 20.30
CA TYR A 200 -17.90 11.99 20.70
C TYR A 200 -16.64 11.87 19.85
N ASN A 201 -16.78 11.94 18.52
CA ASN A 201 -15.66 11.83 17.58
C ASN A 201 -14.60 12.91 17.84
N THR A 202 -15.03 14.18 17.95
CA THR A 202 -14.13 15.28 18.27
C THR A 202 -13.40 15.06 19.60
N ALA A 203 -14.10 14.63 20.64
CA ALA A 203 -13.49 14.37 21.94
C ALA A 203 -12.48 13.20 21.90
N LEU A 204 -12.83 12.11 21.20
CA LEU A 204 -11.97 10.93 21.04
C LEU A 204 -10.66 11.27 20.33
N PHE A 205 -10.73 11.87 19.13
CA PHE A 205 -9.53 12.13 18.34
C PHE A 205 -8.65 13.25 18.92
N ASN A 206 -9.26 14.27 19.56
CA ASN A 206 -8.48 15.23 20.35
C ASN A 206 -7.79 14.57 21.54
N GLY A 207 -8.46 13.62 22.20
CA GLY A 207 -7.89 12.86 23.31
C GLY A 207 -6.73 11.97 22.87
N LEU A 208 -6.88 11.22 21.77
CA LEU A 208 -5.82 10.40 21.17
C LEU A 208 -4.59 11.24 20.80
N ARG A 209 -4.82 12.37 20.11
CA ARG A 209 -3.74 13.30 19.73
C ARG A 209 -3.04 13.90 20.95
N SER A 210 -3.81 14.34 21.94
CA SER A 210 -3.26 14.93 23.18
C SER A 210 -2.45 13.91 23.99
N ALA A 211 -2.78 12.63 23.88
CA ALA A 211 -2.02 11.52 24.46
C ALA A 211 -0.81 11.08 23.62
N GLY A 212 -0.58 11.69 22.44
CA GLY A 212 0.50 11.32 21.52
C GLY A 212 0.29 9.96 20.85
N LEU A 213 -0.94 9.44 20.83
CA LEU A 213 -1.27 8.14 20.25
C LEU A 213 -1.56 8.31 18.75
N ARG A 214 -0.74 7.69 17.92
CA ARG A 214 -0.91 7.69 16.46
C ARG A 214 -1.81 6.54 16.06
N VAL A 215 -2.95 6.82 15.44
CA VAL A 215 -3.93 5.81 15.01
C VAL A 215 -4.21 5.95 13.52
N ILE A 216 -4.78 4.91 12.92
CA ILE A 216 -5.31 4.94 11.56
C ILE A 216 -6.80 5.33 11.67
N PRO A 217 -7.19 6.59 11.36
CA PRO A 217 -8.58 7.00 11.45
C PRO A 217 -9.41 6.37 10.34
N VAL A 218 -10.64 5.95 10.64
CA VAL A 218 -11.62 5.51 9.63
C VAL A 218 -12.88 6.35 9.77
N ASP A 219 -13.15 7.21 8.78
CA ASP A 219 -14.22 8.20 8.86
C ASP A 219 -15.58 7.62 8.45
N THR A 220 -16.11 6.77 9.33
CA THR A 220 -17.43 6.14 9.14
C THR A 220 -18.59 7.14 9.24
N PHE A 221 -18.35 8.32 9.83
CA PHE A 221 -19.30 9.40 9.93
C PHE A 221 -19.57 10.01 8.55
N HIS A 222 -18.54 10.49 7.85
CA HIS A 222 -18.72 11.11 6.54
C HIS A 222 -19.03 10.10 5.44
N ILE A 223 -18.42 8.90 5.41
CA ILE A 223 -18.75 7.90 4.38
C ILE A 223 -20.23 7.50 4.42
N LEU A 224 -20.84 7.41 5.62
CA LEU A 224 -22.27 7.12 5.73
C LEU A 224 -23.12 8.26 5.17
N GLN A 225 -22.75 9.51 5.44
CA GLN A 225 -23.43 10.68 4.89
C GLN A 225 -23.35 10.70 3.36
N GLU A 226 -22.17 10.41 2.79
CA GLU A 226 -21.93 10.34 1.34
C GLU A 226 -22.78 9.24 0.69
N VAL A 227 -22.81 8.03 1.28
CA VAL A 227 -23.63 6.91 0.79
C VAL A 227 -25.13 7.24 0.85
N VAL A 228 -25.60 7.89 1.91
CA VAL A 228 -27.01 8.25 2.07
C VAL A 228 -27.41 9.42 1.15
N ALA A 229 -26.48 10.32 0.83
CA ALA A 229 -26.70 11.46 -0.06
C ALA A 229 -26.83 11.03 -1.52
N ASP A 230 -26.09 10.01 -1.96
CA ASP A 230 -26.15 9.47 -3.31
C ASP A 230 -26.21 7.93 -3.33
N PRO A 231 -27.32 7.33 -2.87
CA PRO A 231 -27.40 5.88 -2.67
C PRO A 231 -27.32 5.07 -3.96
N GLY A 232 -27.79 5.62 -5.09
CA GLY A 232 -27.80 4.93 -6.38
C GLY A 232 -26.39 4.59 -6.87
N THR A 233 -25.44 5.50 -6.66
CA THR A 233 -24.02 5.30 -6.98
C THR A 233 -23.43 4.09 -6.26
N TYR A 234 -23.84 3.86 -5.00
CA TYR A 234 -23.37 2.73 -4.18
C TYR A 234 -24.28 1.48 -4.28
N GLY A 235 -25.26 1.47 -5.20
CA GLY A 235 -26.14 0.33 -5.42
C GLY A 235 -27.35 0.22 -4.47
N PHE A 236 -27.60 1.25 -3.66
CA PHE A 236 -28.73 1.26 -2.74
C PHE A 236 -29.96 1.96 -3.33
N SER A 237 -31.13 1.40 -3.02
CA SER A 237 -32.43 2.01 -3.30
C SER A 237 -33.16 2.46 -2.02
N ASN A 238 -32.68 2.05 -0.84
CA ASN A 238 -33.31 2.41 0.43
C ASN A 238 -32.29 2.81 1.51
N VAL A 239 -32.46 4.02 2.05
CA VAL A 239 -31.61 4.60 3.10
C VAL A 239 -32.39 4.97 4.36
N THR A 240 -33.68 4.68 4.41
CA THR A 240 -34.60 5.18 5.45
C THR A 240 -35.23 4.07 6.28
N SER A 241 -35.40 2.89 5.70
CA SER A 241 -36.08 1.73 6.29
C SER A 241 -35.10 0.57 6.51
N THR A 242 -35.56 -0.49 7.17
CA THR A 242 -34.74 -1.63 7.55
C THR A 242 -34.89 -2.79 6.57
N ALA A 243 -33.78 -3.49 6.27
CA ALA A 243 -33.77 -4.69 5.44
C ALA A 243 -34.38 -5.91 6.16
N CYS A 244 -34.23 -5.96 7.48
CA CYS A 244 -34.81 -6.99 8.33
C CYS A 244 -36.22 -6.61 8.75
N ASN A 245 -37.10 -7.61 8.84
CA ASN A 245 -38.42 -7.44 9.45
C ASN A 245 -38.25 -7.06 10.94
N PRO A 246 -38.80 -5.93 11.41
CA PRO A 246 -38.69 -5.50 12.81
C PRO A 246 -39.20 -6.52 13.84
N ALA A 247 -40.05 -7.47 13.44
CA ALA A 247 -40.51 -8.56 14.30
C ALA A 247 -39.44 -9.64 14.56
N VAL A 248 -38.35 -9.67 13.77
CA VAL A 248 -37.24 -10.60 13.90
C VAL A 248 -35.94 -9.78 14.06
N PRO A 249 -35.63 -9.33 15.28
CA PRO A 249 -34.48 -8.45 15.52
C PRO A 249 -33.16 -9.17 15.28
N LEU A 250 -32.11 -8.39 15.03
CA LEU A 250 -30.74 -8.91 15.00
C LEU A 250 -30.34 -9.47 16.37
N PRO A 251 -29.52 -10.55 16.40
CA PRO A 251 -28.86 -11.20 15.26
C PRO A 251 -29.66 -12.35 14.61
N ALA A 252 -30.99 -12.44 14.84
CA ALA A 252 -31.82 -13.54 14.32
C ALA A 252 -32.33 -13.33 12.88
N CYS A 253 -32.19 -12.12 12.34
CA CYS A 253 -32.59 -11.82 10.96
C CYS A 253 -31.76 -12.65 9.97
N ASN A 254 -32.45 -13.41 9.13
CA ASN A 254 -31.93 -14.34 8.14
C ASN A 254 -32.73 -14.23 6.82
N PRO A 255 -32.42 -15.01 5.75
CA PRO A 255 -33.09 -14.86 4.46
C PRO A 255 -34.62 -15.00 4.48
N THR A 256 -35.19 -15.70 5.46
CA THR A 256 -36.66 -15.88 5.60
C THR A 256 -37.37 -14.73 6.30
N SER A 257 -36.62 -13.82 6.92
CA SER A 257 -37.14 -12.68 7.69
C SER A 257 -36.77 -11.32 7.10
N LEU A 258 -36.26 -11.28 5.87
CA LEU A 258 -36.00 -10.05 5.14
C LEU A 258 -37.31 -9.43 4.66
N VAL A 259 -37.37 -8.09 4.56
CA VAL A 259 -38.53 -7.39 3.99
C VAL A 259 -38.63 -7.59 2.47
N ALA A 260 -37.51 -7.87 1.82
CA ALA A 260 -37.41 -8.25 0.41
C ALA A 260 -36.16 -9.14 0.20
N ALA A 261 -36.20 -10.06 -0.76
CA ALA A 261 -35.11 -11.00 -0.99
C ALA A 261 -33.77 -10.31 -1.36
N ASN A 262 -33.83 -9.17 -2.05
CA ASN A 262 -32.66 -8.36 -2.45
C ASN A 262 -32.30 -7.28 -1.41
N ALA A 263 -32.99 -7.21 -0.27
CA ALA A 263 -32.75 -6.19 0.75
C ALA A 263 -31.29 -6.15 1.27
N PRO A 264 -30.57 -7.27 1.43
CA PRO A 264 -29.16 -7.26 1.86
C PRO A 264 -28.23 -6.43 0.98
N ASN A 265 -28.58 -6.23 -0.29
CA ASN A 265 -27.77 -5.52 -1.29
C ASN A 265 -28.35 -4.17 -1.71
N THR A 266 -29.59 -3.85 -1.33
CA THR A 266 -30.31 -2.66 -1.82
C THR A 266 -30.71 -1.69 -0.71
N TYR A 267 -30.55 -2.09 0.54
CA TYR A 267 -30.81 -1.26 1.73
C TYR A 267 -29.47 -0.93 2.41
N VAL A 268 -29.31 0.28 2.91
CA VAL A 268 -28.13 0.66 3.71
C VAL A 268 -28.16 0.01 5.11
N PHE A 269 -29.35 -0.12 5.69
CA PHE A 269 -29.50 -0.55 7.08
C PHE A 269 -30.18 -1.92 7.18
N ALA A 270 -29.56 -2.83 7.93
CA ALA A 270 -30.18 -4.10 8.30
C ALA A 270 -31.34 -3.89 9.27
N ASP A 271 -31.12 -3.08 10.31
CA ASP A 271 -32.13 -2.72 11.32
C ASP A 271 -32.11 -1.22 11.61
N GLY A 272 -32.56 -0.81 12.81
CA GLY A 272 -32.60 0.59 13.20
C GLY A 272 -31.26 1.33 13.21
N ILE A 273 -30.13 0.63 13.32
CA ILE A 273 -28.80 1.24 13.47
C ILE A 273 -27.67 0.48 12.74
N HIS A 274 -27.84 -0.82 12.47
CA HIS A 274 -26.79 -1.67 11.94
C HIS A 274 -26.77 -1.67 10.40
N PRO A 275 -25.58 -1.72 9.77
CA PRO A 275 -25.43 -1.82 8.32
C PRO A 275 -25.96 -3.14 7.73
N SER A 276 -26.42 -3.11 6.48
CA SER A 276 -26.67 -4.32 5.69
C SER A 276 -25.37 -4.98 5.23
N THR A 277 -25.49 -6.15 4.58
CA THR A 277 -24.33 -6.87 4.02
C THR A 277 -23.56 -6.03 3.00
N ALA A 278 -24.25 -5.38 2.07
CA ALA A 278 -23.57 -4.53 1.08
C ALA A 278 -22.92 -3.29 1.72
N THR A 279 -23.52 -2.73 2.77
CA THR A 279 -22.89 -1.61 3.49
C THR A 279 -21.65 -2.07 4.27
N HIS A 280 -21.65 -3.27 4.86
CA HIS A 280 -20.43 -3.83 5.45
C HIS A 280 -19.34 -4.13 4.42
N GLN A 281 -19.70 -4.56 3.21
CA GLN A 281 -18.75 -4.72 2.11
C GLN A 281 -18.07 -3.38 1.78
N ILE A 282 -18.86 -2.31 1.63
CA ILE A 282 -18.36 -0.94 1.39
C ILE A 282 -17.44 -0.49 2.54
N LEU A 283 -17.82 -0.74 3.79
CA LEU A 283 -16.98 -0.41 4.95
C LEU A 283 -15.66 -1.19 4.96
N GLY A 284 -15.68 -2.47 4.59
CA GLY A 284 -14.47 -3.28 4.47
C GLY A 284 -13.53 -2.77 3.38
N GLN A 285 -14.08 -2.49 2.20
CA GLN A 285 -13.32 -1.91 1.08
C GLN A 285 -12.77 -0.52 1.42
N TYR A 286 -13.56 0.31 2.11
CA TYR A 286 -13.11 1.60 2.60
C TYR A 286 -11.93 1.45 3.56
N ALA A 287 -12.03 0.59 4.57
CA ALA A 287 -10.93 0.35 5.51
C ALA A 287 -9.66 -0.14 4.79
N ILE A 288 -9.77 -1.09 3.85
CA ILE A 288 -8.66 -1.57 3.03
C ILE A 288 -8.05 -0.43 2.22
N SER A 289 -8.85 0.45 1.63
CA SER A 289 -8.34 1.57 0.82
C SER A 289 -7.45 2.53 1.63
N LEU A 290 -7.75 2.73 2.91
CA LEU A 290 -6.94 3.54 3.82
C LEU A 290 -5.62 2.85 4.19
N LEU A 291 -5.61 1.52 4.21
CA LEU A 291 -4.41 0.75 4.54
C LEU A 291 -3.46 0.62 3.35
N GLU A 292 -4.00 0.47 2.14
CA GLU A 292 -3.20 0.21 0.93
C GLU A 292 -2.71 1.48 0.26
N ALA A 293 -3.46 2.59 0.30
CA ALA A 293 -3.13 3.80 -0.43
C ALA A 293 -1.74 4.40 -0.08
N PRO A 294 -1.31 4.51 1.19
CA PRO A 294 0.05 4.96 1.50
C PRO A 294 1.13 4.04 0.92
N ARG A 295 0.85 2.72 0.86
CA ARG A 295 1.78 1.71 0.35
C ARG A 295 1.96 1.84 -1.16
N LEU A 296 0.90 2.21 -1.89
CA LEU A 296 0.98 2.48 -3.33
C LEU A 296 1.90 3.67 -3.64
N GLN A 297 1.99 4.68 -2.78
CA GLN A 297 2.90 5.82 -3.00
C GLN A 297 4.38 5.42 -3.03
N GLN A 298 4.75 4.33 -2.35
CA GLN A 298 6.12 3.82 -2.40
C GLN A 298 6.47 3.18 -3.75
N VAL A 299 5.47 2.82 -4.57
CA VAL A 299 5.69 2.35 -5.94
C VAL A 299 6.25 3.47 -6.81
N LEU A 300 5.81 4.72 -6.62
CA LEU A 300 6.33 5.88 -7.36
C LEU A 300 7.83 6.04 -7.13
N THR A 301 8.25 6.02 -5.87
CA THR A 301 9.66 6.19 -5.51
C THR A 301 10.51 4.99 -5.92
N HIS A 302 9.98 3.77 -5.81
CA HIS A 302 10.64 2.55 -6.28
C HIS A 302 10.84 2.53 -7.80
N SER A 303 9.83 2.95 -8.57
CA SER A 303 9.92 3.12 -10.03
C SER A 303 11.06 4.06 -10.42
N ALA A 304 11.13 5.24 -9.79
CA ALA A 304 12.21 6.20 -10.07
C ALA A 304 13.60 5.69 -9.67
N GLN A 305 13.71 4.85 -8.63
CA GLN A 305 14.95 4.17 -8.31
C GLN A 305 15.34 3.19 -9.43
N ALA A 306 14.41 2.34 -9.88
CA ALA A 306 14.65 1.38 -10.97
C ALA A 306 15.07 2.08 -12.27
N ILE A 307 14.36 3.13 -12.69
CA ILE A 307 14.70 3.96 -13.85
C ILE A 307 16.09 4.58 -13.70
N GLY A 308 16.42 5.12 -12.51
CA GLY A 308 17.72 5.71 -12.25
C GLY A 308 18.87 4.68 -12.27
N ARG A 309 18.66 3.46 -11.78
CA ARG A 309 19.64 2.36 -11.87
C ARG A 309 19.86 1.92 -13.32
N ALA A 310 18.78 1.72 -14.06
CA ALA A 310 18.89 1.28 -15.45
C ALA A 310 19.50 2.37 -16.36
N ARG A 311 19.27 3.66 -16.07
CA ARG A 311 20.05 4.77 -16.67
C ARG A 311 21.53 4.69 -16.29
N ALA A 312 21.85 4.45 -15.02
CA ALA A 312 23.23 4.34 -14.58
C ALA A 312 23.96 3.18 -15.29
N ASP A 313 23.28 2.05 -15.48
CA ASP A 313 23.78 0.92 -16.25
C ASP A 313 24.04 1.27 -17.73
N GLN A 314 23.18 2.08 -18.37
CA GLN A 314 23.43 2.54 -19.75
C GLN A 314 24.73 3.34 -19.88
N VAL A 315 24.94 4.30 -18.97
CA VAL A 315 26.16 5.11 -18.96
C VAL A 315 27.39 4.23 -18.71
N ALA A 316 27.28 3.24 -17.82
CA ALA A 316 28.34 2.26 -17.59
C ALA A 316 28.61 1.39 -18.83
N TRP A 317 27.58 0.98 -19.57
CA TRP A 317 27.73 0.19 -20.81
C TRP A 317 28.31 0.99 -21.97
N HIS A 318 28.08 2.31 -22.03
CA HIS A 318 28.82 3.21 -22.93
C HIS A 318 30.32 3.21 -22.60
N LEU A 319 30.67 3.12 -21.32
CA LEU A 319 32.03 3.10 -20.80
C LEU A 319 32.64 1.69 -20.64
N ASP A 320 32.03 0.63 -21.16
CA ASP A 320 32.54 -0.75 -21.01
C ASP A 320 33.72 -1.08 -21.97
N GLY A 321 34.51 -0.07 -22.36
CA GLY A 321 35.72 -0.27 -23.14
C GLY A 321 36.49 1.02 -23.37
N LYS A 322 37.82 0.92 -23.38
CA LYS A 322 38.68 2.05 -23.77
C LYS A 322 38.46 2.36 -25.26
N PRO A 323 38.23 3.62 -25.63
CA PRO A 323 38.13 4.03 -27.02
C PRO A 323 39.44 3.80 -27.78
N ASP A 324 39.36 3.46 -29.07
CA ASP A 324 40.53 3.15 -29.89
C ASP A 324 41.40 4.39 -30.20
N ALA A 325 40.84 5.60 -30.09
CA ALA A 325 41.51 6.87 -30.36
C ALA A 325 41.10 7.96 -29.37
N ASP A 326 42.03 8.87 -29.10
CA ASP A 326 41.79 10.10 -28.35
C ASP A 326 40.92 11.08 -29.15
N GLY A 327 40.22 11.97 -28.45
CA GLY A 327 39.44 13.06 -29.03
C GLY A 327 37.99 13.10 -28.58
N LEU A 328 37.23 13.98 -29.25
CA LEU A 328 35.83 14.24 -28.98
C LEU A 328 34.94 13.19 -29.65
N ARG A 329 33.97 12.69 -28.89
CA ARG A 329 32.97 11.72 -29.35
C ARG A 329 31.58 12.10 -28.89
N TRP A 330 30.61 11.58 -29.59
CA TRP A 330 29.21 11.64 -29.19
C TRP A 330 28.65 10.23 -29.04
N TRP A 331 27.63 10.09 -28.22
CA TRP A 331 26.89 8.85 -28.06
C TRP A 331 25.42 9.12 -27.79
N GLY A 332 24.60 8.14 -28.15
CA GLY A 332 23.19 8.10 -27.84
C GLY A 332 22.77 6.72 -27.36
N SER A 333 21.70 6.68 -26.58
CA SER A 333 21.07 5.46 -26.11
C SER A 333 19.56 5.59 -26.22
N VAL A 334 18.91 4.50 -26.62
CA VAL A 334 17.48 4.32 -26.44
C VAL A 334 17.25 3.01 -25.69
N ARG A 335 16.30 3.02 -24.76
CA ARG A 335 15.92 1.85 -23.99
C ARG A 335 14.41 1.79 -23.77
N GLY A 336 13.91 0.59 -23.54
CA GLY A 336 12.58 0.36 -22.97
C GLY A 336 12.72 -0.56 -21.77
N ASP A 337 12.35 -0.06 -20.60
CA ASP A 337 12.27 -0.87 -19.39
C ASP A 337 10.85 -1.36 -19.18
N MET A 338 10.68 -2.65 -18.98
CA MET A 338 9.45 -3.24 -18.45
C MET A 338 9.68 -3.48 -16.97
N GLN A 339 8.86 -2.85 -16.13
CA GLN A 339 8.84 -3.12 -14.69
C GLN A 339 7.57 -3.91 -14.37
N ARG A 340 7.69 -4.99 -13.60
CA ARG A 340 6.55 -5.81 -13.18
C ARG A 340 6.81 -6.42 -11.82
N TYR A 341 5.95 -6.10 -10.86
CA TYR A 341 6.00 -6.61 -9.49
C TYR A 341 4.74 -7.39 -9.11
N ASP A 342 4.95 -8.44 -8.33
CA ASP A 342 3.99 -9.42 -7.82
C ASP A 342 3.02 -9.94 -8.87
N HIS A 343 3.54 -10.47 -9.98
CA HIS A 343 2.70 -10.93 -11.10
C HIS A 343 1.79 -9.85 -11.72
N ALA A 344 2.11 -8.56 -11.54
CA ALA A 344 1.28 -7.38 -11.86
C ALA A 344 0.11 -7.11 -10.90
N ASP A 345 0.06 -7.81 -9.75
CA ASP A 345 -0.92 -7.54 -8.70
C ASP A 345 -0.54 -6.27 -7.90
N LEU A 346 0.75 -5.91 -7.87
CA LEU A 346 1.21 -4.64 -7.29
C LEU A 346 1.28 -3.51 -8.33
N TYR A 347 2.14 -3.65 -9.35
CA TYR A 347 2.18 -2.73 -10.48
C TYR A 347 2.93 -3.33 -11.67
N ASP A 348 2.62 -2.82 -12.85
CA ASP A 348 3.42 -3.02 -14.06
C ASP A 348 3.38 -1.80 -14.99
N GLY A 349 4.43 -1.63 -15.78
CA GLY A 349 4.54 -0.50 -16.70
C GLY A 349 5.74 -0.58 -17.62
N MET A 350 5.72 0.29 -18.63
CA MET A 350 6.79 0.39 -19.63
C MET A 350 7.37 1.80 -19.63
N ALA A 351 8.69 1.90 -19.50
CA ALA A 351 9.44 3.15 -19.44
C ALA A 351 10.40 3.26 -20.65
N PRO A 352 9.94 3.78 -21.81
CA PRO A 352 10.86 4.23 -22.85
C PRO A 352 11.70 5.42 -22.37
N ALA A 353 12.99 5.39 -22.67
CA ALA A 353 13.89 6.50 -22.36
C ALA A 353 15.00 6.66 -23.41
N GLY A 354 15.47 7.90 -23.57
CA GLY A 354 16.57 8.27 -24.44
C GLY A 354 17.66 9.02 -23.68
N LEU A 355 18.93 8.77 -24.05
CA LEU A 355 20.09 9.52 -23.57
C LEU A 355 20.90 10.02 -24.76
N PHE A 356 21.52 11.17 -24.59
CA PHE A 356 22.53 11.70 -25.50
C PHE A 356 23.68 12.29 -24.68
N GLY A 357 24.91 12.05 -25.11
CA GLY A 357 26.07 12.59 -24.44
C GLY A 357 27.25 12.84 -25.35
N VAL A 358 28.21 13.56 -24.79
CA VAL A 358 29.48 13.88 -25.42
C VAL A 358 30.60 13.59 -24.44
N ASP A 359 31.69 13.03 -24.93
CA ASP A 359 32.87 12.73 -24.13
C ASP A 359 34.17 13.05 -24.86
N TRP A 360 35.20 13.26 -24.06
CA TRP A 360 36.57 13.41 -24.52
C TRP A 360 37.40 12.24 -24.02
N THR A 361 38.15 11.61 -24.91
CA THR A 361 39.13 10.58 -24.58
C THR A 361 40.53 11.18 -24.62
N ALA A 362 41.30 10.98 -23.56
CA ALA A 362 42.69 11.40 -23.45
C ALA A 362 43.52 10.31 -22.77
N GLY A 363 44.28 9.56 -23.56
CA GLY A 363 45.07 8.44 -23.08
C GLY A 363 44.19 7.36 -22.46
N ASP A 364 44.31 7.17 -21.15
CA ASP A 364 43.59 6.14 -20.39
C ASP A 364 42.30 6.67 -19.73
N LEU A 365 41.95 7.93 -19.99
CA LEU A 365 40.81 8.61 -19.37
C LEU A 365 39.74 8.95 -20.40
N VAL A 366 38.49 8.75 -20.00
CA VAL A 366 37.29 9.21 -20.71
C VAL A 366 36.48 10.04 -19.73
N PHE A 367 36.04 11.23 -20.12
CA PHE A 367 35.14 12.03 -19.30
C PHE A 367 34.15 12.79 -20.18
N GLY A 368 32.94 12.95 -19.68
CA GLY A 368 31.86 13.49 -20.49
C GLY A 368 30.64 13.88 -19.70
N GLY A 369 29.69 14.47 -20.44
CA GLY A 369 28.38 14.84 -19.94
C GLY A 369 27.29 14.17 -20.77
N PHE A 370 26.12 14.02 -20.17
CA PHE A 370 24.94 13.48 -20.84
C PHE A 370 23.67 14.15 -20.34
N ALA A 371 22.68 14.18 -21.22
CA ALA A 371 21.30 14.51 -20.90
C ALA A 371 20.40 13.34 -21.30
N GLY A 372 19.28 13.19 -20.61
CA GLY A 372 18.29 12.16 -20.90
C GLY A 372 16.87 12.60 -20.64
N PHE A 373 15.95 11.90 -21.27
CA PHE A 373 14.52 12.01 -20.99
C PHE A 373 13.91 10.61 -20.95
N GLY A 374 12.92 10.42 -20.09
CA GLY A 374 12.16 9.19 -19.97
C GLY A 374 10.70 9.51 -19.66
N SER A 375 9.83 8.59 -20.05
CA SER A 375 8.42 8.64 -19.71
C SER A 375 7.97 7.22 -19.42
N MET A 376 7.18 7.02 -18.38
CA MET A 376 6.65 5.74 -17.97
C MET A 376 5.16 5.88 -17.73
N ASP A 377 4.39 5.00 -18.35
CA ASP A 377 3.00 4.74 -17.99
C ASP A 377 2.95 3.41 -17.24
N ALA A 378 2.31 3.40 -16.08
CA ALA A 378 2.20 2.24 -15.21
C ALA A 378 0.80 2.14 -14.57
N ASP A 379 0.33 0.92 -14.41
CA ASP A 379 -0.93 0.62 -13.73
C ASP A 379 -0.64 0.10 -12.32
N PHE A 380 -1.38 0.59 -11.33
CA PHE A 380 -1.46 -0.08 -10.04
C PHE A 380 -2.33 -1.33 -10.23
N GLY A 381 -1.78 -2.50 -9.88
CA GLY A 381 -2.49 -3.77 -9.96
C GLY A 381 -3.78 -3.76 -9.15
N ASN A 382 -4.62 -4.77 -9.34
CA ASN A 382 -5.90 -4.93 -8.62
C ASN A 382 -6.91 -3.78 -8.77
N ARG A 383 -6.85 -3.02 -9.87
CA ARG A 383 -7.72 -1.85 -10.14
C ARG A 383 -7.57 -0.76 -9.08
N ASN A 384 -6.33 -0.50 -8.69
CA ASN A 384 -6.00 0.57 -7.75
C ASN A 384 -5.67 1.90 -8.47
N GLY A 385 -5.84 1.95 -9.80
CA GLY A 385 -5.60 3.10 -10.64
C GLY A 385 -4.29 3.01 -11.42
N SER A 386 -3.68 4.15 -11.75
CA SER A 386 -2.51 4.25 -12.60
C SER A 386 -1.65 5.45 -12.24
N PHE A 387 -0.40 5.47 -12.70
CA PHE A 387 0.43 6.66 -12.67
C PHE A 387 1.29 6.79 -13.93
N LYS A 388 1.57 8.04 -14.27
CA LYS A 388 2.55 8.41 -15.26
C LYS A 388 3.72 9.09 -14.56
N GLN A 389 4.95 8.73 -14.94
CA GLN A 389 6.18 9.35 -14.47
C GLN A 389 6.97 9.87 -15.66
N ASP A 390 7.31 11.16 -15.65
CA ASP A 390 8.23 11.76 -16.61
C ASP A 390 9.54 12.13 -15.89
N ASP A 391 10.68 11.86 -16.53
CA ASP A 391 12.00 12.24 -16.01
C ASP A 391 12.85 12.97 -17.04
N THR A 392 13.56 14.00 -16.57
CA THR A 392 14.63 14.67 -17.32
C THR A 392 15.91 14.58 -16.51
N THR A 393 17.00 14.14 -17.12
CA THR A 393 18.26 13.92 -16.42
C THR A 393 19.39 14.75 -17.02
N LEU A 394 20.27 15.29 -16.16
CA LEU A 394 21.59 15.77 -16.53
C LEU A 394 22.65 15.06 -15.69
N GLY A 395 23.76 14.66 -16.30
CA GLY A 395 24.84 13.99 -15.58
C GLY A 395 26.20 14.13 -16.21
N ALA A 396 27.20 13.72 -15.43
CA ALA A 396 28.58 13.62 -15.86
C ALA A 396 29.13 12.24 -15.52
N PHE A 397 30.09 11.78 -16.30
CA PHE A 397 30.73 10.50 -16.11
C PHE A 397 32.24 10.57 -16.35
N PHE A 398 32.89 9.54 -15.85
CA PHE A 398 34.32 9.33 -15.92
C PHE A 398 34.61 7.84 -16.13
N GLY A 399 35.58 7.53 -16.97
CA GLY A 399 36.11 6.20 -17.20
C GLY A 399 37.64 6.24 -17.13
N TRP A 400 38.23 5.22 -16.50
CA TRP A 400 39.66 5.04 -16.40
C TRP A 400 40.03 3.59 -16.72
N TYR A 401 40.99 3.42 -17.62
CA TYR A 401 41.38 2.11 -18.14
C TYR A 401 42.89 1.94 -18.02
N THR A 402 43.36 1.00 -17.19
CA THR A 402 44.79 0.76 -17.00
C THR A 402 45.10 -0.72 -16.99
N GLY A 403 45.80 -1.19 -18.02
CA GLY A 403 46.08 -2.61 -18.22
C GLY A 403 44.79 -3.46 -18.19
N PRO A 404 44.68 -4.46 -17.30
CA PRO A 404 43.47 -5.27 -17.18
C PRO A 404 42.36 -4.59 -16.37
N VAL A 405 42.64 -3.47 -15.68
CA VAL A 405 41.68 -2.83 -14.78
C VAL A 405 40.90 -1.76 -15.53
N TRP A 406 39.60 -1.70 -15.30
CA TRP A 406 38.76 -0.57 -15.70
C TRP A 406 37.91 -0.12 -14.52
N VAL A 407 37.67 1.19 -14.46
CA VAL A 407 36.79 1.84 -13.49
C VAL A 407 35.93 2.84 -14.25
N ASN A 408 34.63 2.85 -14.02
CA ASN A 408 33.75 3.93 -14.44
C ASN A 408 32.96 4.48 -13.27
N ALA A 409 32.66 5.76 -13.32
CA ALA A 409 31.86 6.44 -12.32
C ALA A 409 30.96 7.48 -12.99
N GLN A 410 29.84 7.78 -12.36
CA GLN A 410 28.94 8.84 -12.80
C GLN A 410 28.25 9.51 -11.62
N VAL A 411 27.80 10.74 -11.88
CA VAL A 411 26.85 11.47 -11.05
C VAL A 411 25.79 12.08 -11.94
N SER A 412 24.53 11.99 -11.55
CA SER A 412 23.41 12.54 -12.32
C SER A 412 22.32 13.07 -11.40
N TYR A 413 21.66 14.12 -11.85
CA TYR A 413 20.48 14.69 -11.22
C TYR A 413 19.31 14.59 -12.18
N SER A 414 18.19 14.06 -11.69
CA SER A 414 16.96 13.89 -12.46
C SER A 414 15.86 14.72 -11.82
N TRP A 415 15.12 15.47 -12.64
CA TRP A 415 13.86 16.09 -12.27
C TRP A 415 12.73 15.13 -12.65
N LEU A 416 11.81 14.90 -11.72
CA LEU A 416 10.70 13.96 -11.86
C LEU A 416 9.38 14.73 -11.76
N SER A 417 8.40 14.36 -12.57
CA SER A 417 7.02 14.79 -12.43
C SER A 417 6.11 13.59 -12.57
N TYR A 418 5.05 13.54 -11.76
CA TYR A 418 4.08 12.46 -11.79
C TYR A 418 2.68 12.99 -12.07
N ASP A 419 1.87 12.16 -12.72
CA ASP A 419 0.42 12.24 -12.69
C ASP A 419 -0.10 10.92 -12.13
N VAL A 420 -0.84 10.95 -11.03
CA VAL A 420 -1.25 9.77 -10.27
C VAL A 420 -2.77 9.77 -10.16
N ASP A 421 -3.40 8.67 -10.57
CA ASP A 421 -4.82 8.41 -10.36
C ASP A 421 -4.97 7.17 -9.48
N ARG A 422 -5.49 7.34 -8.27
CA ARG A 422 -5.81 6.24 -7.36
C ARG A 422 -7.30 5.92 -7.40
N GLU A 423 -7.62 4.65 -7.62
CA GLU A 423 -9.00 4.17 -7.65
C GLU A 423 -9.38 3.49 -6.32
N VAL A 424 -10.60 3.76 -5.84
CA VAL A 424 -11.17 3.16 -4.65
C VAL A 424 -12.51 2.54 -4.96
N GLN A 425 -12.59 1.21 -4.87
CA GLN A 425 -13.84 0.48 -5.02
C GLN A 425 -14.70 0.57 -3.76
N LEU A 426 -15.96 0.97 -3.90
CA LEU A 426 -16.96 1.03 -2.83
C LEU A 426 -18.29 0.44 -3.33
N GLY A 427 -18.46 -0.87 -3.15
CA GLY A 427 -19.59 -1.62 -3.69
C GLY A 427 -19.51 -1.59 -5.22
N PRO A 428 -20.54 -1.11 -5.94
CA PRO A 428 -20.46 -0.88 -7.38
C PRO A 428 -19.81 0.46 -7.77
N ALA A 429 -19.57 1.37 -6.83
CA ALA A 429 -18.96 2.67 -7.12
C ALA A 429 -17.43 2.56 -7.18
N THR A 430 -16.81 3.36 -8.05
CA THR A 430 -15.36 3.57 -8.08
C THR A 430 -15.11 5.07 -7.93
N ARG A 431 -14.38 5.46 -6.88
CA ARG A 431 -13.90 6.84 -6.71
C ARG A 431 -12.50 6.96 -7.29
N VAL A 432 -12.22 8.07 -7.95
CA VAL A 432 -10.88 8.39 -8.49
C VAL A 432 -10.33 9.59 -7.74
N HIS A 433 -9.09 9.45 -7.28
CA HIS A 433 -8.34 10.45 -6.54
C HIS A 433 -7.05 10.76 -7.31
N SER A 434 -6.95 11.98 -7.83
CA SER A 434 -5.85 12.40 -8.69
C SER A 434 -4.84 13.28 -7.94
N GLY A 435 -3.58 13.25 -8.34
CA GLY A 435 -2.55 14.17 -7.86
C GLY A 435 -1.33 14.22 -8.77
N SER A 436 -0.60 15.33 -8.74
CA SER A 436 0.58 15.52 -9.60
C SER A 436 1.80 15.98 -8.81
N PRO A 437 2.42 15.11 -7.98
CA PRO A 437 3.61 15.48 -7.23
C PRO A 437 4.84 15.61 -8.15
N ASP A 438 5.72 16.54 -7.81
CA ASP A 438 7.05 16.64 -8.40
C ASP A 438 8.09 15.89 -7.54
N GLY A 439 9.29 15.69 -8.08
CA GLY A 439 10.36 15.05 -7.35
C GLY A 439 11.74 15.21 -7.98
N SER A 440 12.71 14.56 -7.36
CA SER A 440 14.08 14.52 -7.87
C SER A 440 14.82 13.24 -7.50
N ASN A 441 15.83 12.90 -8.31
CA ASN A 441 16.73 11.78 -8.06
C ASN A 441 18.19 12.20 -8.25
N LEU A 442 18.96 12.25 -7.18
CA LEU A 442 20.42 12.34 -7.24
C LEU A 442 21.00 10.93 -7.24
N THR A 443 21.65 10.53 -8.32
CA THR A 443 22.27 9.20 -8.46
C THR A 443 23.78 9.34 -8.59
N ALA A 444 24.52 8.56 -7.82
CA ALA A 444 25.96 8.35 -7.99
C ALA A 444 26.24 6.85 -8.13
N ALA A 445 27.00 6.46 -9.15
CA ALA A 445 27.36 5.06 -9.36
C ALA A 445 28.84 4.92 -9.69
N VAL A 446 29.43 3.81 -9.24
CA VAL A 446 30.80 3.41 -9.57
C VAL A 446 30.81 1.93 -9.90
N ASN A 447 31.48 1.56 -10.98
CA ASN A 447 31.73 0.18 -11.36
C ASN A 447 33.21 -0.03 -11.62
N ALA A 448 33.71 -1.21 -11.29
CA ALA A 448 35.07 -1.62 -11.58
C ALA A 448 35.11 -3.07 -12.02
N GLY A 449 36.10 -3.41 -12.85
CA GLY A 449 36.32 -4.77 -13.29
C GLY A 449 37.78 -5.07 -13.60
N TYR A 450 38.09 -6.36 -13.65
CA TYR A 450 39.42 -6.86 -13.99
C TYR A 450 39.31 -7.82 -15.17
N SER A 451 39.81 -7.44 -16.33
CA SER A 451 39.75 -8.21 -17.57
C SER A 451 40.94 -9.17 -17.69
N LEU A 452 40.67 -10.45 -17.50
CA LEU A 452 41.55 -11.58 -17.79
C LEU A 452 41.30 -12.11 -19.22
N GLY A 453 42.20 -12.98 -19.69
CA GLY A 453 42.02 -13.75 -20.93
C GLY A 453 43.02 -13.41 -22.03
N GLU A 454 43.40 -14.43 -22.80
CA GLU A 454 44.29 -14.34 -23.96
C GLU A 454 43.50 -14.53 -25.27
N GLY A 455 43.97 -13.91 -26.35
CA GLY A 455 43.30 -13.95 -27.64
C GLY A 455 41.95 -13.22 -27.65
N ASN A 456 40.94 -13.85 -28.24
CA ASN A 456 39.63 -13.25 -28.54
C ASN A 456 38.63 -13.32 -27.38
N VAL A 457 38.96 -14.01 -26.28
CA VAL A 457 38.07 -14.19 -25.14
C VAL A 457 38.59 -13.37 -23.97
N LYS A 458 37.77 -12.46 -23.47
CA LYS A 458 38.03 -11.68 -22.26
C LYS A 458 37.00 -12.02 -21.19
N TYR A 459 37.42 -12.12 -19.95
CA TYR A 459 36.51 -12.43 -18.85
C TYR A 459 37.03 -11.91 -17.52
N GLY A 460 36.18 -11.78 -16.52
CA GLY A 460 36.64 -11.50 -15.17
C GLY A 460 35.58 -10.92 -14.25
N PRO A 461 35.98 -10.64 -13.00
CA PRO A 461 35.07 -10.13 -12.00
C PRO A 461 34.66 -8.69 -12.29
N VAL A 462 33.43 -8.36 -11.93
CA VAL A 462 32.88 -7.01 -11.91
C VAL A 462 32.28 -6.71 -10.55
N VAL A 463 32.47 -5.49 -10.07
CA VAL A 463 31.87 -4.98 -8.84
C VAL A 463 31.29 -3.60 -9.10
N GLY A 464 30.21 -3.28 -8.41
CA GLY A 464 29.53 -1.99 -8.57
C GLY A 464 28.85 -1.54 -7.29
N LEU A 465 28.68 -0.23 -7.17
CA LEU A 465 27.89 0.41 -6.12
C LEU A 465 27.10 1.54 -6.75
N THR A 466 25.79 1.54 -6.55
CA THR A 466 24.88 2.62 -6.95
C THR A 466 24.19 3.17 -5.73
N TRP A 467 24.34 4.46 -5.49
CA TRP A 467 23.63 5.23 -4.47
C TRP A 467 22.65 6.17 -5.13
N GLN A 468 21.44 6.25 -4.57
CA GLN A 468 20.39 7.14 -5.03
C GLN A 468 19.76 7.83 -3.83
N LYS A 469 19.57 9.15 -3.95
CA LYS A 469 18.77 9.95 -3.04
C LYS A 469 17.58 10.52 -3.81
N LEU A 470 16.41 10.00 -3.49
CA LEU A 470 15.15 10.39 -4.09
C LEU A 470 14.39 11.34 -3.17
N LYS A 471 13.77 12.35 -3.77
CA LYS A 471 12.75 13.18 -3.13
C LYS A 471 11.48 13.12 -3.93
N LEU A 472 10.36 12.94 -3.25
CA LEU A 472 9.01 13.09 -3.82
C LEU A 472 8.29 14.12 -2.96
N ASP A 473 7.81 15.18 -3.58
CA ASP A 473 7.11 16.25 -2.89
C ASP A 473 5.74 15.74 -2.42
N GLY A 474 5.34 16.19 -1.23
CA GLY A 474 4.03 15.89 -0.68
C GLY A 474 2.91 16.51 -1.51
N TYR A 475 1.76 15.85 -1.54
CA TYR A 475 0.59 16.32 -2.27
C TYR A 475 -0.70 15.85 -1.57
N THR A 476 -1.79 16.50 -1.93
CA THR A 476 -3.15 16.12 -1.54
C THR A 476 -3.91 15.66 -2.76
N GLU A 477 -4.61 14.55 -2.62
CA GLU A 477 -5.46 14.04 -3.69
C GLU A 477 -6.67 14.95 -3.96
N SER A 478 -7.20 14.87 -5.18
CA SER A 478 -8.45 15.51 -5.56
C SER A 478 -9.68 14.90 -4.88
N ASN A 479 -10.84 15.55 -5.06
CA ASN A 479 -12.15 15.08 -4.63
C ASN A 479 -12.25 14.85 -3.11
N GLU A 480 -12.17 15.95 -2.34
CA GLU A 480 -12.29 15.99 -0.87
C GLU A 480 -13.53 15.22 -0.37
N SER A 481 -13.33 13.94 -0.10
CA SER A 481 -14.33 12.98 0.36
C SER A 481 -13.70 12.11 1.44
N SER A 482 -14.49 11.26 2.10
CA SER A 482 -14.00 10.40 3.17
C SER A 482 -12.88 9.43 2.77
N THR A 483 -12.60 9.27 1.47
CA THR A 483 -11.53 8.40 0.93
C THR A 483 -10.30 9.17 0.44
N ALA A 484 -10.35 10.50 0.40
CA ALA A 484 -9.26 11.34 -0.09
C ALA A 484 -8.14 11.44 0.95
N LEU A 485 -6.90 11.24 0.51
CA LEU A 485 -5.71 11.27 1.35
C LEU A 485 -4.79 12.42 0.97
N GLY A 486 -3.92 12.79 1.91
CA GLY A 486 -2.73 13.55 1.61
C GLY A 486 -1.47 12.81 2.04
N TYR A 487 -0.37 13.19 1.41
CA TYR A 487 0.95 12.58 1.59
C TYR A 487 1.98 13.66 1.85
N ALA A 488 2.86 13.42 2.82
CA ALA A 488 3.95 14.34 3.14
C ALA A 488 5.13 14.10 2.19
N ASP A 489 6.08 15.04 2.18
CA ASP A 489 7.34 14.88 1.47
C ASP A 489 8.02 13.56 1.85
N GLN A 490 8.54 12.84 0.86
CA GLN A 490 9.24 11.58 1.04
C GLN A 490 10.70 11.74 0.62
N ASP A 491 11.62 11.49 1.57
CA ASP A 491 13.05 11.37 1.32
C ASP A 491 13.44 9.89 1.37
N ILE A 492 13.88 9.32 0.25
CA ILE A 492 14.26 7.91 0.15
C ILE A 492 15.74 7.79 -0.23
N ASP A 493 16.49 7.00 0.53
CA ASP A 493 17.86 6.61 0.19
C ASP A 493 17.88 5.14 -0.26
N SER A 494 18.53 4.87 -1.39
CA SER A 494 18.83 3.52 -1.90
C SER A 494 20.34 3.35 -2.05
N MET A 495 20.84 2.16 -1.73
CA MET A 495 22.23 1.80 -1.93
C MET A 495 22.31 0.34 -2.37
N VAL A 496 22.57 0.14 -3.66
CA VAL A 496 22.67 -1.19 -4.26
C VAL A 496 24.14 -1.53 -4.50
N GLY A 497 24.61 -2.60 -3.86
CA GLY A 497 25.90 -3.23 -4.14
C GLY A 497 25.77 -4.36 -5.14
N ARG A 498 26.73 -4.49 -6.05
CA ARG A 498 26.75 -5.49 -7.11
C ARG A 498 28.09 -6.22 -7.14
N ILE A 499 28.06 -7.54 -7.26
CA ILE A 499 29.25 -8.37 -7.51
C ILE A 499 28.93 -9.44 -8.54
N GLY A 500 29.82 -9.69 -9.49
CA GLY A 500 29.57 -10.70 -10.50
C GLY A 500 30.73 -10.95 -11.43
N PHE A 501 30.40 -11.49 -12.59
CA PHE A 501 31.37 -11.93 -13.59
C PHE A 501 30.89 -11.56 -14.99
N GLN A 502 31.84 -11.22 -15.85
CA GLN A 502 31.59 -10.86 -17.25
C GLN A 502 32.46 -11.71 -18.17
N VAL A 503 31.93 -12.04 -19.34
CA VAL A 503 32.65 -12.69 -20.45
C VAL A 503 32.34 -11.92 -21.74
N ARG A 504 33.35 -11.64 -22.56
CA ARG A 504 33.29 -10.92 -23.83
C ARG A 504 34.10 -11.64 -24.91
N LEU A 505 33.63 -11.55 -26.15
CA LEU A 505 34.34 -12.06 -27.33
C LEU A 505 34.73 -10.90 -28.25
N ASP A 506 36.02 -10.55 -28.32
CA ASP A 506 36.49 -9.33 -28.98
C ASP A 506 36.99 -9.53 -30.43
N GLY A 507 37.08 -10.77 -30.89
CA GLY A 507 37.71 -11.13 -32.18
C GLY A 507 36.79 -11.28 -33.39
N ALA A 508 35.53 -10.88 -33.29
CA ALA A 508 34.55 -11.00 -34.37
C ALA A 508 33.96 -9.63 -34.77
N ALA A 509 33.38 -9.55 -35.97
CA ALA A 509 32.67 -8.34 -36.44
C ALA A 509 31.48 -7.97 -35.53
N VAL A 510 30.95 -8.95 -34.82
CA VAL A 510 30.01 -8.81 -33.72
C VAL A 510 30.69 -9.32 -32.47
N LYS A 511 30.80 -8.48 -31.44
CA LYS A 511 31.47 -8.77 -30.17
C LYS A 511 30.42 -9.01 -29.07
N PRO A 512 29.92 -10.25 -28.89
CA PRO A 512 28.95 -10.55 -27.86
C PRO A 512 29.57 -10.54 -26.47
N TYR A 513 28.74 -10.24 -25.48
CA TYR A 513 29.09 -10.34 -24.07
C TYR A 513 27.93 -10.85 -23.21
N LEU A 514 28.30 -11.46 -22.09
CA LEU A 514 27.40 -11.89 -21.03
C LEU A 514 27.95 -11.37 -19.71
N GLN A 515 27.09 -10.77 -18.89
CA GLN A 515 27.39 -10.40 -17.51
C GLN A 515 26.32 -10.98 -16.61
N ALA A 516 26.73 -11.55 -15.48
CA ALA A 516 25.83 -12.01 -14.44
C ALA A 516 26.30 -11.48 -13.09
N THR A 517 25.41 -10.84 -12.34
CA THR A 517 25.70 -10.25 -11.04
C THR A 517 24.69 -10.64 -9.98
N TYR A 518 25.15 -10.64 -8.73
CA TYR A 518 24.32 -10.63 -7.54
C TYR A 518 24.25 -9.19 -7.03
N ASP A 519 23.04 -8.74 -6.75
CA ASP A 519 22.70 -7.38 -6.38
C ASP A 519 22.02 -7.38 -5.00
N HIS A 520 22.42 -6.45 -4.13
CA HIS A 520 21.89 -6.29 -2.78
C HIS A 520 21.57 -4.84 -2.45
N GLU A 521 20.32 -4.56 -2.08
CA GLU A 521 19.88 -3.28 -1.53
C GLU A 521 20.12 -3.24 0.00
N PHE A 522 20.98 -2.32 0.43
CA PHE A 522 21.39 -2.18 1.83
C PHE A 522 20.38 -1.37 2.67
N LYS A 523 19.55 -0.55 2.04
CA LYS A 523 18.53 0.27 2.71
C LYS A 523 17.21 -0.48 2.85
N ASP A 524 16.41 -0.05 3.81
CA ASP A 524 15.13 -0.67 4.16
C ASP A 524 14.08 0.42 4.37
N GLY A 525 12.95 0.28 3.67
CA GLY A 525 11.77 1.12 3.85
C GLY A 525 10.71 0.31 4.57
N THR A 526 10.42 0.65 5.83
CA THR A 526 9.61 -0.22 6.70
C THR A 526 8.18 0.27 6.93
N GLU A 527 7.88 1.55 6.69
CA GLU A 527 6.55 2.14 6.88
C GLU A 527 6.19 3.08 5.74
N ALA A 528 4.90 3.14 5.43
CA ALA A 528 4.30 4.15 4.58
C ALA A 528 3.33 5.01 5.39
N SER A 529 3.12 6.26 4.98
CA SER A 529 2.34 7.23 5.77
C SER A 529 1.40 8.07 4.90
N ALA A 530 0.23 8.41 5.45
CA ALA A 530 -0.69 9.40 4.86
C ALA A 530 -1.49 10.10 5.97
N TRP A 531 -2.26 11.12 5.61
CA TRP A 531 -3.36 11.63 6.46
C TRP A 531 -4.68 11.60 5.70
N LEU A 532 -5.77 11.51 6.44
CA LEU A 532 -7.12 11.52 5.87
C LEU A 532 -7.62 12.96 5.73
N GLN A 533 -8.00 13.39 4.52
CA GLN A 533 -8.38 14.79 4.28
C GLN A 533 -9.69 15.19 4.97
N SER A 534 -10.60 14.24 5.21
CA SER A 534 -11.83 14.50 5.97
C SER A 534 -11.60 14.59 7.49
N MET A 535 -10.41 14.24 7.97
CA MET A 535 -10.03 14.27 9.38
C MET A 535 -8.61 14.85 9.59
N PRO A 536 -8.32 16.06 9.08
CA PRO A 536 -6.96 16.61 9.08
C PRO A 536 -6.42 16.85 10.50
N GLU A 537 -7.29 16.99 11.50
CA GLU A 537 -6.92 17.18 12.89
C GLU A 537 -6.24 15.95 13.53
N VAL A 538 -6.45 14.76 12.97
CA VAL A 538 -5.82 13.51 13.43
C VAL A 538 -4.35 13.46 13.04
N GLY A 539 -4.00 14.05 11.90
CA GLY A 539 -2.65 14.06 11.35
C GLY A 539 -2.26 12.74 10.68
N MET A 540 -0.95 12.55 10.53
CA MET A 540 -0.35 11.42 9.83
C MET A 540 -0.56 10.10 10.58
N TYR A 541 -0.98 9.06 9.86
CA TYR A 541 -0.93 7.67 10.30
C TYR A 541 0.12 6.89 9.50
N THR A 542 0.50 5.71 10.00
CA THR A 542 1.39 4.79 9.28
C THR A 542 0.81 3.40 9.14
N VAL A 543 1.29 2.72 8.11
CA VAL A 543 1.04 1.33 7.77
C VAL A 543 2.38 0.65 7.42
N PRO A 544 2.47 -0.69 7.42
CA PRO A 544 3.63 -1.40 6.88
C PRO A 544 3.95 -0.92 5.47
N GLY A 545 5.22 -0.69 5.16
CA GLY A 545 5.67 -0.35 3.81
C GLY A 545 5.57 -1.52 2.83
N GLN A 546 5.85 -1.26 1.56
CA GLN A 546 6.03 -2.29 0.55
C GLN A 546 7.34 -3.05 0.77
N ASN A 547 7.27 -4.37 0.76
CA ASN A 547 8.42 -5.23 0.93
C ASN A 547 9.06 -5.56 -0.42
N PHE A 548 9.74 -4.58 -1.02
CA PHE A 548 10.46 -4.79 -2.27
C PHE A 548 11.65 -5.74 -2.08
N ASP A 549 11.91 -6.60 -3.07
CA ASP A 549 13.00 -7.57 -3.01
C ASP A 549 14.38 -6.89 -2.92
N ARG A 550 15.11 -7.20 -1.85
CA ARG A 550 16.44 -6.63 -1.58
C ARG A 550 17.61 -7.42 -2.16
N ASN A 551 17.37 -8.66 -2.58
CA ASN A 551 18.40 -9.55 -3.12
C ASN A 551 17.93 -10.09 -4.45
N TYR A 552 18.75 -9.96 -5.48
CA TYR A 552 18.41 -10.44 -6.81
C TYR A 552 19.66 -10.72 -7.64
N ALA A 553 19.47 -11.41 -8.76
CA ALA A 553 20.50 -11.59 -9.76
C ALA A 553 20.16 -10.80 -11.01
N THR A 554 21.13 -10.10 -11.58
CA THR A 554 20.99 -9.39 -12.86
C THR A 554 21.77 -10.13 -13.94
N VAL A 555 21.15 -10.38 -15.09
CA VAL A 555 21.81 -10.99 -16.26
C VAL A 555 21.70 -10.05 -17.44
N VAL A 556 22.84 -9.71 -18.04
CA VAL A 556 22.94 -8.85 -19.22
C VAL A 556 23.54 -9.64 -20.37
N LEU A 557 22.83 -9.70 -21.49
CA LEU A 557 23.31 -10.25 -22.75
C LEU A 557 23.35 -9.12 -23.77
N GLY A 558 24.50 -8.87 -24.39
CA GLY A 558 24.61 -7.83 -25.41
C GLY A 558 25.61 -8.17 -26.50
N ALA A 559 25.64 -7.35 -27.54
CA ALA A 559 26.54 -7.47 -28.66
C ALA A 559 26.94 -6.11 -29.21
N ARG A 560 28.25 -5.92 -29.41
CA ARG A 560 28.82 -4.72 -30.02
C ARG A 560 29.17 -4.94 -31.48
N THR A 561 28.97 -3.94 -32.33
CA THR A 561 29.39 -4.01 -33.73
C THR A 561 29.73 -2.62 -34.25
N GLY A 562 30.55 -2.55 -35.31
CA GLY A 562 30.89 -1.32 -36.01
C GLY A 562 30.27 -1.34 -37.41
N LEU A 563 29.39 -0.39 -37.72
CA LEU A 563 28.74 -0.26 -39.03
C LEU A 563 28.76 1.21 -39.47
N TRP A 564 29.24 1.48 -40.69
CA TRP A 564 29.27 2.83 -41.28
C TRP A 564 29.96 3.91 -40.43
N GLY A 565 30.99 3.55 -39.67
CA GLY A 565 31.70 4.48 -38.79
C GLY A 565 31.04 4.71 -37.43
N LEU A 566 29.88 4.08 -37.17
CA LEU A 566 29.21 4.05 -35.88
C LEU A 566 29.57 2.79 -35.12
N GLN A 567 29.89 2.92 -33.84
CA GLN A 567 29.93 1.80 -32.92
C GLN A 567 28.52 1.64 -32.32
N SER A 568 27.98 0.44 -32.29
CA SER A 568 26.66 0.15 -31.73
C SER A 568 26.75 -0.97 -30.71
N ASN A 569 25.94 -0.89 -29.66
CA ASN A 569 25.75 -1.92 -28.65
C ASN A 569 24.26 -2.20 -28.50
N ILE A 570 23.84 -3.45 -28.66
CA ILE A 570 22.46 -3.87 -28.50
C ILE A 570 22.42 -4.94 -27.43
N GLY A 571 21.48 -4.86 -26.50
CA GLY A 571 21.37 -5.89 -25.48
C GLY A 571 20.06 -5.92 -24.72
N LEU A 572 19.96 -6.94 -23.88
CA LEU A 572 18.87 -7.22 -22.96
C LEU A 572 19.46 -7.38 -21.56
N SER A 573 18.87 -6.71 -20.58
CA SER A 573 19.09 -6.94 -19.16
C SER A 573 17.82 -7.49 -18.53
N THR A 574 17.94 -8.40 -17.57
CA THR A 574 16.81 -8.91 -16.81
C THR A 574 17.20 -9.24 -15.38
N THR A 575 16.27 -9.03 -14.45
CA THR A 575 16.40 -9.48 -13.06
C THR A 575 15.76 -10.85 -12.86
N THR A 576 16.36 -11.67 -12.00
CA THR A 576 15.86 -12.98 -11.59
C THR A 576 16.20 -13.26 -10.14
N ALA A 577 15.68 -14.38 -9.60
CA ALA A 577 15.77 -14.75 -8.18
C ALA A 577 15.12 -13.76 -7.19
N GLN A 578 14.37 -12.78 -7.70
CA GLN A 578 13.40 -11.97 -6.95
C GLN A 578 12.17 -12.84 -6.64
N ARG A 579 11.54 -12.64 -5.48
CA ARG A 579 10.30 -13.34 -5.12
C ARG A 579 9.12 -12.83 -5.94
N SER A 580 9.07 -11.51 -6.16
CA SER A 580 7.89 -10.84 -6.71
C SER A 580 8.17 -10.07 -7.98
N ALA A 581 9.43 -9.77 -8.33
CA ALA A 581 9.73 -8.90 -9.48
C ALA A 581 10.33 -9.57 -10.70
N ARG A 582 10.05 -8.99 -11.86
CA ARG A 582 10.63 -9.34 -13.16
C ARG A 582 10.82 -8.07 -13.99
N ASP A 583 11.99 -7.46 -13.84
CA ASP A 583 12.37 -6.31 -14.64
C ASP A 583 13.12 -6.79 -15.89
N ALA A 584 12.85 -6.14 -17.02
CA ALA A 584 13.59 -6.37 -18.26
C ALA A 584 13.83 -5.06 -19.00
N THR A 585 15.07 -4.85 -19.45
CA THR A 585 15.45 -3.67 -20.24
C THR A 585 15.99 -4.12 -21.58
N LEU A 586 15.37 -3.67 -22.66
CA LEU A 586 15.95 -3.72 -24.00
C LEU A 586 16.66 -2.39 -24.27
N PHE A 587 17.88 -2.41 -24.78
CA PHE A 587 18.63 -1.18 -25.05
C PHE A 587 19.44 -1.24 -26.34
N VAL A 588 19.67 -0.05 -26.90
CA VAL A 588 20.53 0.20 -28.05
C VAL A 588 21.35 1.46 -27.79
N ASN A 589 22.67 1.31 -27.73
CA ASN A 589 23.61 2.42 -27.66
C ASN A 589 24.34 2.56 -28.99
N PHE A 590 24.65 3.79 -29.37
CA PHE A 590 25.39 4.09 -30.57
C PHE A 590 26.33 5.27 -30.31
N SER A 591 27.53 5.23 -30.88
CA SER A 591 28.53 6.27 -30.71
C SER A 591 29.34 6.49 -31.98
N GLY A 592 29.88 7.69 -32.11
CA GLY A 592 30.69 8.12 -33.24
C GLY A 592 31.71 9.17 -32.85
N ASN A 593 32.75 9.30 -33.66
CA ASN A 593 33.73 10.38 -33.54
C ASN A 593 33.25 11.60 -34.35
N PHE A 594 33.68 12.79 -33.94
CA PHE A 594 33.49 14.02 -34.72
C PHE A 594 34.49 14.16 -35.86
#